data_AF-A0A6V7GYN8-F1
#
_entry.id   AF-A0A6V7GYN8-F1
#
_cell.length_a   1.000
_cell.length_b   1.000
_cell.length_c   1.000
_cell.angle_alpha   90.00
_cell.angle_beta   90.00
_cell.angle_gamma   90.00
#
_symmetry.space_group_name_H-M   'P 1'
#
loop_
_entity.id
_entity.type
_entity.pdbx_description
1 polymer ?
#
loop_
_entity_poly.entity_id
_entity_poly.type
_entity_poly.pdbx_seq_one_letter_code
_entity_poly.pdbx_strand_id
1 'polypeptide(L)'
;MRKLQKDILPLQIWKLFGEDIQRTKQEVLDEMEEYSSITPYYAGRALNLRLKGAHVQSTREMLEEAVWMPYCNLSKDIYFQHDLLKKSIEDLIIDLHTKWVHEVGENPRAKLDRFLMRRIDESPGLLRCNINPDILNLCREASYWIALKLTIPVQVQIVYDKWETLHFVYESVLAVTIGYNKMIK
;
A
#
# COMPACT_ATOMS: atom_id res chain seq x y z
N MET A 1 48.28 -1.93 -18.82
CA MET A 1 47.40 -2.82 -18.03
C MET A 1 46.66 -2.12 -16.88
N ARG A 2 47.22 -1.14 -16.15
CA ARG A 2 46.51 -0.46 -15.03
C ARG A 2 45.32 0.46 -15.40
N LYS A 3 45.19 0.92 -16.65
CA LYS A 3 44.03 1.74 -17.11
C LYS A 3 42.76 0.90 -17.33
N LEU A 4 42.89 -0.27 -17.98
CA LEU A 4 41.78 -1.18 -18.25
C LEU A 4 41.05 -1.65 -16.98
N GLN A 5 41.76 -1.79 -15.86
CA GLN A 5 41.18 -2.26 -14.60
C GLN A 5 40.36 -1.17 -13.87
N LYS A 6 40.57 0.12 -14.18
CA LYS A 6 39.80 1.24 -13.62
C LYS A 6 38.45 1.44 -14.31
N ASP A 7 38.32 1.03 -15.57
CA ASP A 7 37.09 1.21 -16.35
C ASP A 7 36.10 0.05 -16.21
N ILE A 8 36.57 -1.14 -15.79
CA ILE A 8 35.74 -2.35 -15.63
C ILE A 8 34.80 -2.24 -14.43
N LEU A 9 35.28 -1.72 -13.30
CA LEU A 9 34.50 -1.67 -12.06
C LEU A 9 33.28 -0.74 -12.19
N PRO A 10 33.38 0.49 -12.71
CA PRO A 10 32.21 1.34 -12.93
C PRO A 10 31.21 0.77 -13.93
N LEU A 11 31.68 0.12 -14.99
CA LEU A 11 30.79 -0.55 -15.95
C LEU A 11 30.01 -1.70 -15.31
N GLN A 12 30.63 -2.45 -14.39
CA GLN A 12 29.95 -3.50 -13.63
C GLN A 12 28.89 -2.92 -12.69
N ILE A 13 29.18 -1.80 -12.02
CA ILE A 13 28.21 -1.13 -11.14
C ILE A 13 27.00 -0.63 -11.92
N TRP A 14 27.21 -0.03 -13.10
CA TRP A 14 26.10 0.33 -13.99
C TRP A 14 25.26 -0.90 -14.38
N LYS A 15 25.90 -2.01 -14.74
CA LYS A 15 25.16 -3.24 -15.05
C LYS A 15 24.35 -3.76 -13.87
N LEU A 16 24.93 -3.77 -12.67
CA LEU A 16 24.22 -4.17 -11.44
C LEU A 16 23.00 -3.29 -11.18
N PHE A 17 23.11 -1.98 -11.36
CA PHE A 17 21.97 -1.08 -11.22
C PHE A 17 20.91 -1.31 -12.31
N GLY A 18 21.33 -1.57 -13.54
CA GLY A 18 20.42 -1.97 -14.62
C GLY A 18 19.66 -3.27 -14.30
N GLU A 19 20.35 -4.27 -13.75
CA GLU A 19 19.75 -5.53 -13.30
C GLU A 19 18.75 -5.32 -12.15
N ASP A 20 19.07 -4.43 -11.20
CA ASP A 20 18.20 -4.07 -10.09
C ASP A 20 16.90 -3.39 -10.57
N ILE A 21 16.99 -2.50 -11.56
CA ILE A 21 15.83 -1.90 -12.23
C ILE A 21 14.97 -2.98 -12.91
N GLN A 22 15.58 -3.91 -13.65
CA GLN A 22 14.82 -4.98 -14.32
C GLN A 22 14.18 -5.94 -13.31
N ARG A 23 14.87 -6.26 -12.22
CA ARG A 23 14.31 -7.07 -11.13
C ARG A 23 13.11 -6.36 -10.51
N THR A 24 13.26 -5.09 -10.16
CA THR A 24 12.18 -4.29 -9.58
C THR A 24 10.98 -4.21 -10.54
N LYS A 25 11.22 -4.07 -11.84
CA LYS A 25 10.17 -4.10 -12.85
C LYS A 25 9.43 -5.44 -12.85
N GLN A 26 10.13 -6.56 -12.73
CA GLN A 26 9.50 -7.88 -12.64
C GLN A 26 8.68 -8.01 -11.35
N GLU A 27 9.24 -7.61 -10.21
CA GLU A 27 8.52 -7.64 -8.92
C GLU A 27 7.23 -6.79 -8.93
N VAL A 28 7.24 -5.65 -9.64
CA VAL A 28 6.04 -4.81 -9.82
C VAL A 28 4.97 -5.56 -10.63
N LEU A 29 5.36 -6.36 -11.63
CA LEU A 29 4.44 -7.20 -12.40
C LEU A 29 3.92 -8.37 -11.56
N ASP A 30 4.78 -9.03 -10.79
CA ASP A 30 4.40 -10.16 -9.95
C ASP A 30 3.42 -9.71 -8.83
N GLU A 31 3.60 -8.51 -8.27
CA GLU A 31 2.64 -7.89 -7.33
C GLU A 31 1.28 -7.56 -7.95
N MET A 32 1.17 -7.57 -9.28
CA MET A 32 -0.13 -7.49 -9.93
C MET A 32 -0.96 -8.76 -9.68
N GLU A 33 -0.31 -9.89 -9.51
CA GLU A 33 -0.90 -11.23 -9.36
C GLU A 33 -0.98 -11.67 -7.89
N GLU A 34 0.05 -11.38 -7.08
CA GLU A 34 0.13 -11.77 -5.67
C GLU A 34 0.21 -10.56 -4.74
N TYR A 35 -0.54 -10.57 -3.62
CA TYR A 35 -0.51 -9.48 -2.64
C TYR A 35 -0.64 -9.98 -1.20
N SER A 36 -0.10 -9.19 -0.26
CA SER A 36 -0.16 -9.49 1.17
C SER A 36 -1.58 -9.34 1.72
N SER A 37 -2.04 -10.35 2.47
CA SER A 37 -3.32 -10.32 3.18
C SER A 37 -3.30 -9.50 4.47
N ILE A 38 -2.12 -9.06 4.92
CA ILE A 38 -1.95 -8.31 6.18
C ILE A 38 -2.29 -6.83 5.97
N THR A 39 -1.98 -6.30 4.79
CA THR A 39 -2.21 -4.89 4.44
C THR A 39 -3.55 -4.71 3.71
N PRO A 40 -4.15 -3.50 3.75
CA PRO A 40 -5.31 -3.20 2.93
C PRO A 40 -5.04 -3.42 1.44
N TYR A 41 -6.06 -3.83 0.69
CA TYR A 41 -5.91 -4.28 -0.69
C TYR A 41 -5.37 -3.18 -1.60
N TYR A 42 -5.93 -1.98 -1.55
CA TYR A 42 -5.56 -0.93 -2.50
C TYR A 42 -4.33 -0.15 -2.04
N ALA A 43 -4.42 0.49 -0.88
CA ALA A 43 -3.37 1.35 -0.35
C ALA A 43 -2.14 0.56 0.12
N GLY A 44 -2.32 -0.69 0.54
CA GLY A 44 -1.20 -1.58 0.87
C GLY A 44 -0.35 -1.92 -0.35
N ARG A 45 -1.00 -2.23 -1.49
CA ARG A 45 -0.30 -2.43 -2.77
C ARG A 45 0.38 -1.16 -3.25
N ALA A 46 -0.30 -0.02 -3.15
CA ALA A 46 0.30 1.27 -3.49
C ALA A 46 1.53 1.59 -2.61
N LEU A 47 1.49 1.26 -1.32
CA LEU A 47 2.63 1.41 -0.42
C LEU A 47 3.80 0.52 -0.85
N ASN A 48 3.55 -0.75 -1.18
CA ASN A 48 4.61 -1.66 -1.64
C ASN A 48 5.27 -1.15 -2.93
N LEU A 49 4.46 -0.74 -3.92
CA LEU A 49 4.97 -0.11 -5.14
C LEU A 49 5.83 1.12 -4.83
N ARG A 50 5.39 1.98 -3.91
CA ARG A 50 6.14 3.15 -3.47
C ARG A 50 7.48 2.79 -2.83
N LEU A 51 7.52 1.74 -2.00
CA LEU A 51 8.74 1.24 -1.35
C LEU A 51 9.74 0.70 -2.37
N LYS A 52 9.28 -0.06 -3.36
CA LYS A 52 10.10 -0.54 -4.47
C LYS A 52 10.69 0.60 -5.28
N GLY A 53 9.87 1.58 -5.66
CA GLY A 53 10.34 2.78 -6.35
C GLY A 53 11.35 3.58 -5.53
N ALA A 54 11.12 3.71 -4.21
CA ALA A 54 12.04 4.40 -3.31
C ALA A 54 13.39 3.69 -3.17
N HIS A 55 13.41 2.35 -3.21
CA HIS A 55 14.66 1.59 -3.19
C HIS A 55 15.55 1.93 -4.38
N VAL A 56 15.02 1.82 -5.60
CA VAL A 56 15.78 2.08 -6.83
C VAL A 56 16.18 3.56 -6.93
N GLN A 57 15.30 4.47 -6.48
CA GLN A 57 15.59 5.90 -6.41
C GLN A 57 16.77 6.21 -5.46
N SER A 58 16.82 5.56 -4.29
CA SER A 58 17.93 5.71 -3.34
C SER A 58 19.26 5.24 -3.95
N THR A 59 19.26 4.11 -4.67
CA THR A 59 20.44 3.63 -5.40
C THR A 59 20.89 4.64 -6.46
N ARG A 60 19.95 5.25 -7.19
CA ARG A 60 20.28 6.31 -8.15
C ARG A 60 20.95 7.51 -7.48
N GLU A 61 20.36 8.03 -6.42
CA GLU A 61 20.89 9.19 -5.67
C GLU A 61 22.32 8.91 -5.18
N MET A 62 22.57 7.72 -4.65
CA MET A 62 23.91 7.28 -4.25
C MET A 62 24.91 7.30 -5.42
N LEU A 63 24.50 6.86 -6.61
CA LEU A 63 25.35 6.87 -7.80
C LEU A 63 25.59 8.29 -8.35
N GLU A 64 24.61 9.18 -8.23
CA GLU A 64 24.74 10.59 -8.63
C GLU A 64 25.73 11.35 -7.73
N GLU A 65 25.79 11.02 -6.44
CA GLU A 65 26.74 11.58 -5.48
C GLU A 65 28.15 10.96 -5.57
N ALA A 66 28.29 9.82 -6.24
CA ALA A 66 29.55 9.10 -6.36
C ALA A 66 30.52 9.78 -7.34
N VAL A 67 31.34 10.72 -6.85
CA VAL A 67 32.34 11.50 -7.63
C VAL A 67 33.30 10.62 -8.46
N TRP A 68 33.57 9.40 -8.00
CA TRP A 68 34.46 8.46 -8.69
C TRP A 68 33.81 7.74 -9.87
N MET A 69 32.52 7.96 -10.11
CA MET A 69 31.74 7.19 -11.06
C MET A 69 31.53 7.96 -12.37
N PRO A 70 32.06 7.47 -13.51
CA PRO A 70 32.01 8.18 -14.77
C PRO A 70 30.62 8.13 -15.41
N TYR A 71 30.14 9.29 -15.85
CA TYR A 71 29.02 9.38 -16.77
C TYR A 71 29.42 8.83 -18.14
N CYS A 72 28.63 7.90 -18.66
CA CYS A 72 28.84 7.27 -19.96
C CYS A 72 27.51 7.05 -20.69
N ASN A 73 27.51 6.54 -21.93
CA ASN A 73 26.26 6.32 -22.65
C ASN A 73 25.36 5.30 -21.93
N LEU A 74 25.96 4.24 -21.38
CA LEU A 74 25.24 3.24 -20.57
C LEU A 74 24.53 3.87 -19.37
N SER A 75 25.15 4.84 -18.69
CA SER A 75 24.52 5.50 -17.54
C SER A 75 23.28 6.29 -17.93
N LYS A 76 23.32 6.97 -19.08
CA LYS A 76 22.17 7.72 -19.61
C LYS A 76 21.00 6.79 -19.90
N ASP A 77 21.28 5.65 -20.53
CA ASP A 77 20.26 4.65 -20.84
C ASP A 77 19.64 4.07 -19.57
N ILE A 78 20.47 3.75 -18.56
CA ILE A 78 20.01 3.21 -17.28
C ILE A 78 19.15 4.23 -16.52
N TYR A 79 19.57 5.50 -16.44
CA TYR A 79 18.76 6.53 -15.80
C TYR A 79 17.45 6.80 -16.54
N PHE A 80 17.45 6.70 -17.86
CA PHE A 80 16.21 6.75 -18.62
C PHE A 80 15.27 5.58 -18.28
N GLN A 81 15.78 4.35 -18.17
CA GLN A 81 14.99 3.20 -17.74
C GLN A 81 14.45 3.36 -16.31
N HIS A 82 15.26 3.91 -15.40
CA HIS A 82 14.83 4.27 -14.06
C HIS A 82 13.65 5.25 -14.09
N ASP A 83 13.74 6.33 -14.88
CA ASP A 83 12.69 7.35 -14.95
C ASP A 83 11.38 6.78 -15.52
N LEU A 84 11.47 5.89 -16.51
CA LEU A 84 10.31 5.16 -17.01
C LEU A 84 9.67 4.28 -15.94
N LEU A 85 10.47 3.52 -15.18
CA LEU A 85 9.97 2.67 -14.10
C LEU A 85 9.30 3.51 -13.01
N LYS A 86 9.95 4.59 -12.58
CA LYS A 86 9.41 5.51 -11.57
C LYS A 86 8.06 6.08 -11.99
N LYS A 87 7.96 6.58 -13.23
CA LYS A 87 6.70 7.07 -13.78
C LYS A 87 5.62 5.98 -13.81
N SER A 88 5.98 4.78 -14.25
CA SER A 88 5.04 3.64 -14.29
C SER A 88 4.52 3.27 -12.90
N ILE A 89 5.38 3.32 -11.87
CA ILE A 89 4.98 3.08 -10.48
C ILE A 89 4.02 4.18 -10.00
N GLU A 90 4.31 5.45 -10.29
CA GLU A 90 3.44 6.57 -9.94
C GLU A 90 2.06 6.45 -10.61
N ASP A 91 2.02 6.09 -11.89
CA ASP A 91 0.79 5.87 -12.64
C ASP A 91 -0.05 4.72 -12.04
N LEU A 92 0.60 3.61 -11.64
CA LEU A 92 -0.07 2.48 -10.98
C LEU A 92 -0.65 2.85 -9.60
N ILE A 93 0.08 3.66 -8.82
CA ILE A 93 -0.41 4.15 -7.52
C ILE A 93 -1.67 5.01 -7.71
N ILE A 94 -1.67 5.89 -8.72
CA ILE A 94 -2.83 6.73 -9.04
C ILE A 94 -4.01 5.89 -9.53
N ASP A 95 -3.78 4.87 -10.34
CA ASP A 95 -4.81 3.94 -10.81
C ASP A 95 -5.44 3.16 -9.63
N LEU A 96 -4.63 2.63 -8.71
CA LEU A 96 -5.11 1.98 -7.50
C LEU A 96 -5.96 2.92 -6.62
N HIS A 97 -5.50 4.16 -6.44
CA HIS A 97 -6.26 5.15 -5.69
C HIS A 97 -7.60 5.45 -6.36
N THR A 98 -7.62 5.61 -7.69
CA THR A 98 -8.84 5.90 -8.45
C THR A 98 -9.84 4.74 -8.36
N LYS A 99 -9.36 3.50 -8.50
CA LYS A 99 -10.18 2.28 -8.31
C LYS A 99 -10.76 2.20 -6.90
N TRP A 100 -9.95 2.47 -5.89
CA TRP A 100 -10.43 2.52 -4.51
C TRP A 100 -11.53 3.56 -4.32
N VAL A 101 -11.33 4.80 -4.79
CA VAL A 101 -12.36 5.86 -4.71
C VAL A 101 -13.65 5.43 -5.38
N HIS A 102 -13.57 4.78 -6.55
CA HIS A 102 -14.74 4.26 -7.25
C HIS A 102 -15.47 3.18 -6.44
N GLU A 103 -14.73 2.22 -5.85
CA GLU A 103 -15.32 1.13 -5.07
C GLU A 103 -15.95 1.59 -3.76
N VAL A 104 -15.42 2.64 -3.14
CA VAL A 104 -16.01 3.22 -1.92
C VAL A 104 -17.42 3.77 -2.17
N GLY A 105 -17.67 4.32 -3.36
CA GLY A 105 -18.95 4.89 -3.75
C GLY A 105 -19.30 6.22 -3.04
N GLU A 106 -20.56 6.63 -3.20
CA GLU A 106 -21.01 7.98 -2.82
C GLU A 106 -21.33 8.13 -1.33
N ASN A 107 -21.75 7.06 -0.65
CA ASN A 107 -22.23 7.13 0.73
C ASN A 107 -21.65 6.02 1.64
N PRO A 108 -20.35 6.11 2.01
CA PRO A 108 -19.75 5.16 2.95
C PRO A 108 -20.42 5.17 4.33
N ARG A 109 -21.06 6.29 4.71
CA ARG A 109 -21.74 6.44 6.00
C ARG A 109 -22.95 5.51 6.15
N ALA A 110 -23.60 5.11 5.04
CA ALA A 110 -24.71 4.16 5.09
C ALA A 110 -24.31 2.81 5.74
N LYS A 111 -23.02 2.44 5.70
CA LYS A 111 -22.51 1.23 6.36
C LYS A 111 -22.61 1.28 7.90
N LEU A 112 -22.76 2.48 8.48
CA LEU A 112 -22.94 2.70 9.91
C LEU A 112 -24.41 2.61 10.36
N ASP A 113 -25.38 2.63 9.43
CA ASP A 113 -26.81 2.60 9.73
C ASP A 113 -27.29 1.16 9.97
N ARG A 114 -26.75 0.52 11.02
CA ARG A 114 -27.02 -0.86 11.40
C ARG A 114 -26.95 -1.03 12.92
N PHE A 115 -27.69 -1.99 13.45
CA PHE A 115 -27.55 -2.40 14.85
C PHE A 115 -26.15 -2.96 15.11
N LEU A 116 -25.57 -2.64 16.27
CA LEU A 116 -24.22 -3.06 16.65
C LEU A 116 -24.11 -4.58 16.90
N MET A 117 -25.18 -5.18 17.42
CA MET A 117 -25.23 -6.60 17.79
C MET A 117 -26.46 -7.26 17.18
N ARG A 118 -26.35 -8.54 16.83
CA ARG A 118 -27.45 -9.37 16.34
C ARG A 118 -27.36 -10.78 16.92
N ARG A 119 -28.50 -11.45 17.07
CA ARG A 119 -28.55 -12.88 17.40
C ARG A 119 -28.08 -13.72 16.20
N ILE A 120 -27.45 -14.86 16.49
CA ILE A 120 -27.06 -15.82 15.46
C ILE A 120 -28.27 -16.71 15.14
N ASP A 121 -28.68 -16.76 13.87
CA ASP A 121 -29.86 -17.52 13.43
C ASP A 121 -29.66 -19.04 13.63
N GLU A 122 -28.45 -19.55 13.45
CA GLU A 122 -28.06 -20.97 13.59
C GLU A 122 -27.88 -21.43 15.05
N SER A 123 -27.79 -20.51 16.01
CA SER A 123 -27.54 -20.80 17.42
C SER A 123 -28.34 -19.86 18.30
N PRO A 124 -29.65 -20.13 18.48
CA PRO A 124 -30.57 -19.25 19.18
C PRO A 124 -30.12 -19.09 20.64
N GLY A 125 -29.61 -17.91 20.95
CA GLY A 125 -29.06 -17.60 22.27
C GLY A 125 -27.74 -16.86 22.21
N LEU A 126 -26.92 -17.09 21.17
CA LEU A 126 -25.64 -16.43 20.98
C LEU A 126 -25.78 -15.06 20.28
N LEU A 127 -24.90 -14.13 20.66
CA LEU A 127 -24.79 -12.80 20.05
C LEU A 127 -23.54 -12.70 19.17
N ARG A 128 -23.64 -11.87 18.14
CA ARG A 128 -22.57 -11.56 17.20
C ARG A 128 -22.46 -10.05 17.01
N CYS A 129 -21.24 -9.56 16.83
CA CYS A 129 -20.97 -8.21 16.35
C CYS A 129 -21.48 -8.04 14.91
N ASN A 130 -22.26 -7.00 14.66
CA ASN A 130 -22.93 -6.70 13.39
C ASN A 130 -22.43 -5.40 12.75
N ILE A 131 -21.32 -4.84 13.25
CA ILE A 131 -20.62 -3.74 12.60
C ILE A 131 -20.07 -4.25 11.25
N ASN A 132 -20.24 -3.45 10.20
CA ASN A 132 -19.76 -3.82 8.87
C ASN A 132 -18.21 -3.82 8.84
N PRO A 133 -17.53 -4.95 8.59
CA PRO A 133 -16.06 -4.98 8.53
C PRO A 133 -15.48 -4.06 7.45
N ASP A 134 -16.22 -3.78 6.37
CA ASP A 134 -15.77 -2.89 5.29
C ASP A 134 -15.57 -1.46 5.77
N ILE A 135 -16.26 -1.03 6.84
CA ILE A 135 -16.10 0.33 7.38
C ILE A 135 -14.77 0.49 8.12
N LEU A 136 -14.30 -0.59 8.73
CA LEU A 136 -12.98 -0.64 9.34
C LEU A 136 -11.90 -0.68 8.26
N ASN A 137 -12.11 -1.50 7.22
CA ASN A 137 -11.19 -1.56 6.10
C ASN A 137 -11.10 -0.20 5.38
N LEU A 138 -12.21 0.50 5.19
CA LEU A 138 -12.24 1.86 4.62
C LEU A 138 -11.32 2.82 5.40
N CYS A 139 -11.40 2.81 6.73
CA CYS A 139 -10.58 3.69 7.56
C CYS A 139 -9.11 3.29 7.51
N ARG A 140 -8.80 1.99 7.45
CA ARG A 140 -7.42 1.51 7.24
C ARG A 140 -6.89 2.00 5.90
N GLU A 141 -7.58 1.75 4.79
CA GLU A 141 -7.21 2.25 3.46
C GLU A 141 -6.95 3.77 3.47
N ALA A 142 -7.88 4.54 4.04
CA ALA A 142 -7.75 6.00 4.15
C ALA A 142 -6.48 6.45 4.89
N SER A 143 -6.12 5.77 5.99
CA SER A 143 -4.90 6.09 6.75
C SER A 143 -3.62 5.94 5.90
N TYR A 144 -3.55 4.91 5.06
CA TYR A 144 -2.42 4.68 4.17
C TYR A 144 -2.39 5.70 3.03
N TRP A 145 -3.55 6.06 2.45
CA TRP A 145 -3.61 7.08 1.41
C TRP A 145 -3.13 8.46 1.90
N ILE A 146 -3.53 8.85 3.12
CA ILE A 146 -3.05 10.07 3.77
C ILE A 146 -1.53 9.99 4.00
N ALA A 147 -1.01 8.84 4.45
CA ALA A 147 0.43 8.64 4.65
C ALA A 147 1.21 8.76 3.33
N LEU A 148 0.64 8.26 2.22
CA LEU A 148 1.15 8.40 0.87
C LEU A 148 0.94 9.80 0.26
N LYS A 149 0.38 10.75 1.03
CA LYS A 149 0.11 12.14 0.61
C LYS A 149 -0.91 12.28 -0.51
N LEU A 150 -1.79 11.29 -0.70
CA LEU A 150 -2.95 11.41 -1.58
C LEU A 150 -4.16 11.95 -0.81
N THR A 151 -5.00 12.70 -1.51
CA THR A 151 -6.23 13.27 -0.96
C THR A 151 -7.34 12.24 -0.96
N ILE A 152 -7.97 12.02 0.20
CA ILE A 152 -9.16 11.16 0.29
C ILE A 152 -10.44 11.96 0.03
N PRO A 153 -11.51 11.33 -0.51
CA PRO A 153 -12.79 12.00 -0.71
C PRO A 153 -13.41 12.50 0.60
N VAL A 154 -14.13 13.63 0.55
CA VAL A 154 -14.74 14.27 1.73
C VAL A 154 -15.68 13.31 2.46
N GLN A 155 -16.47 12.51 1.74
CA GLN A 155 -17.36 11.52 2.34
C GLN A 155 -16.61 10.44 3.13
N VAL A 156 -15.37 10.12 2.74
CA VAL A 156 -14.50 9.21 3.48
C VAL A 156 -13.88 9.91 4.68
N GLN A 157 -13.42 11.14 4.51
CA GLN A 157 -12.85 11.95 5.59
C GLN A 157 -13.82 12.04 6.78
N ILE A 158 -15.10 12.32 6.54
CA ILE A 158 -16.14 12.41 7.59
C ILE A 158 -16.23 11.12 8.42
N VAL A 159 -16.04 9.96 7.80
CA VAL A 159 -16.04 8.66 8.50
C VAL A 159 -14.71 8.44 9.22
N TYR A 160 -13.59 8.72 8.54
CA TYR A 160 -12.24 8.55 9.04
C TYR A 160 -11.94 9.42 10.27
N ASP A 161 -12.48 10.65 10.32
CA ASP A 161 -12.36 11.53 11.49
C ASP A 161 -12.95 10.92 12.77
N LYS A 162 -13.82 9.92 12.63
CA LYS A 162 -14.43 9.17 13.74
C LYS A 162 -13.77 7.82 13.99
N TRP A 163 -12.62 7.55 13.36
CA TRP A 163 -11.94 6.26 13.40
C TRP A 163 -11.69 5.77 14.83
N GLU A 164 -11.17 6.62 15.72
CA GLU A 164 -10.89 6.24 17.10
C GLU A 164 -12.16 5.80 17.84
N THR A 165 -13.25 6.56 17.69
CA THR A 165 -14.54 6.22 18.29
C THR A 165 -15.12 4.94 17.69
N LEU A 166 -15.05 4.80 16.36
CA LEU A 166 -15.54 3.62 15.65
C LEU A 166 -14.78 2.36 16.07
N HIS A 167 -13.46 2.44 16.17
CA HIS A 167 -12.61 1.36 16.63
C HIS A 167 -12.90 0.99 18.09
N PHE A 168 -13.02 1.99 18.97
CA PHE A 168 -13.40 1.77 20.36
C PHE A 168 -14.75 1.05 20.50
N VAL A 169 -15.77 1.51 19.75
CA VAL A 169 -17.10 0.89 19.75
C VAL A 169 -17.02 -0.55 19.22
N TYR A 170 -16.25 -0.79 18.16
CA TYR A 170 -16.04 -2.13 17.61
C TYR A 170 -15.45 -3.09 18.64
N GLU A 171 -14.34 -2.71 19.28
CA GLU A 171 -13.69 -3.52 20.31
C GLU A 171 -14.62 -3.76 21.51
N SER A 172 -15.36 -2.73 21.93
CA SER A 172 -16.32 -2.83 23.05
C SER A 172 -17.45 -3.82 22.74
N VAL A 173 -18.04 -3.72 21.54
CA VAL A 173 -19.11 -4.63 21.12
C VAL A 173 -18.58 -6.06 20.97
N LEU A 174 -17.38 -6.23 20.43
CA LEU A 174 -16.74 -7.53 20.31
C LEU A 174 -16.52 -8.15 21.70
N ALA A 175 -15.97 -7.40 22.65
CA ALA A 175 -15.75 -7.86 24.03
C ALA A 175 -17.06 -8.26 24.72
N VAL A 176 -18.12 -7.46 24.57
CA VAL A 176 -19.45 -7.78 25.13
C VAL A 176 -20.03 -9.06 24.52
N THR A 177 -19.97 -9.20 23.19
CA THR A 177 -20.50 -10.40 22.52
C THR A 177 -19.73 -11.67 22.91
N ILE A 178 -18.40 -11.59 23.01
CA ILE A 178 -17.56 -12.70 23.48
C ILE A 178 -17.88 -13.04 24.94
N GLY A 179 -17.94 -12.03 25.82
CA GLY A 179 -18.24 -12.22 27.24
C GLY A 179 -19.61 -12.86 27.46
N TYR A 180 -20.64 -12.36 26.78
CA TYR A 180 -21.99 -12.92 26.83
C TYR A 180 -22.01 -14.37 26.32
N ASN A 181 -21.38 -14.65 25.17
CA ASN A 181 -21.33 -16.01 24.61
C ASN A 181 -20.57 -16.99 25.51
N LYS A 182 -19.59 -16.51 26.28
CA LYS A 182 -18.85 -17.31 27.27
C LYS A 182 -19.68 -17.63 28.52
N MET A 183 -20.64 -16.79 28.89
CA MET A 183 -21.51 -17.04 30.05
C MET A 183 -22.66 -18.00 29.75
N ILE A 184 -23.06 -18.11 28.48
CA ILE A 184 -24.16 -18.99 28.04
C ILE A 184 -23.67 -20.39 27.65
N LYS A 185 -22.41 -20.50 27.22
CA LYS A 185 -21.75 -21.79 27.01
C LYS A 185 -21.23 -22.35 28.32
#